data_AF-A0AAW2F776-F1
#
_entry.id   AF-A0AAW2F776-F1
#
_cell.length_a   1.000
_cell.length_b   1.000
_cell.length_c   1.000
_cell.angle_alpha   90.00
_cell.angle_beta   90.00
_cell.angle_gamma   90.00
#
_symmetry.space_group_name_H-M   'P 1'
#
loop_
_entity.id
_entity.type
_entity.pdbx_description
1 polymer ?
#
loop_
_entity_poly.entity_id
_entity_poly.type
_entity_poly.pdbx_seq_one_letter_code
_entity_poly.pdbx_strand_id
1 'polypeptide(L)' 'MWYEIIPPLLLIGLVPVLPQIGSYYVNMLVLGNPMRRDMRELWDRHMFTRDSRIDGAPWKHKGLDNIPDD' A
#
# COMPACT_ATOMS: atom_id res chain seq x y z
N MET A 1 26.40 32.74 2.61
CA MET A 1 26.64 32.27 1.23
C MET A 1 25.30 31.75 0.69
N TRP A 2 25.25 31.09 -0.45
CA TRP A 2 23.99 30.57 -0.99
C TRP A 2 23.64 29.17 -0.45
N TYR A 3 24.62 28.45 0.11
CA TYR A 3 24.46 27.07 0.55
C TYR A 3 23.73 26.94 1.90
N GLU A 4 23.59 28.02 2.66
CA GLU A 4 22.92 28.04 3.96
C GLU A 4 21.40 27.80 3.84
N ILE A 5 20.85 27.83 2.63
CA ILE A 5 19.48 27.40 2.34
C ILE A 5 19.32 25.86 2.31
N ILE A 6 20.41 25.12 2.15
CA ILE A 6 20.36 23.66 2.00
C ILE A 6 19.81 22.97 3.26
N PRO A 7 20.27 23.29 4.49
CA PRO A 7 19.70 22.69 5.70
C PRO A 7 18.19 22.90 5.88
N PRO A 8 17.63 24.13 5.79
CA PRO A 8 16.18 24.31 5.93
C PRO A 8 15.40 23.66 4.79
N LEU A 9 15.94 23.67 3.56
CA LEU A 9 15.31 22.98 2.42
C LEU A 9 15.22 21.46 2.67
N LEU A 10 16.29 20.86 3.19
CA LEU A 10 16.32 19.43 3.51
C LEU A 10 15.32 19.09 4.60
N LEU A 11 15.27 19.89 5.68
CA LEU A 11 14.31 19.67 6.77
C LEU A 11 12.87 19.75 6.26
N ILE A 12 12.52 20.81 5.52
CA ILE A 12 11.18 21.00 4.97
C ILE A 12 10.82 19.88 3.99
N GLY A 13 11.78 19.43 3.17
CA GLY A 13 11.58 18.32 2.24
C GLY A 13 11.40 16.96 2.92
N LEU A 14 12.07 16.72 4.04
CA LEU A 14 11.96 15.45 4.78
C LEU A 14 10.62 15.31 5.51
N VAL A 15 10.04 16.40 6.01
CA VAL A 15 8.77 16.36 6.75
C VAL A 15 7.65 15.62 6.01
N PRO A 16 7.35 15.86 4.72
CA PRO A 16 6.33 15.11 3.99
C PRO A 16 6.81 13.73 3.51
N VAL A 17 8.11 13.53 3.31
CA VAL A 17 8.67 12.26 2.79
C VAL A 17 8.68 11.17 3.87
N LEU A 18 9.02 11.53 5.11
CA LEU A 18 9.12 10.57 6.22
C LEU A 18 7.80 9.82 6.49
N PRO A 19 6.62 10.47 6.55
CA PRO A 19 5.35 9.76 6.70
C PRO A 19 5.04 8.81 5.54
N GLN A 20 5.40 9.18 4.31
CA GLN A 20 5.17 8.35 3.12
C GLN A 20 5.98 7.06 3.19
N ILE A 21 7.28 7.18 3.50
CA ILE A 21 8.19 6.03 3.67
C ILE A 21 7.78 5.21 4.90
N GLY A 22 7.44 5.87 6.01
CA GLY A 22 6.98 5.21 7.23
C GLY A 22 5.72 4.36 6.98
N SER A 23 4.73 4.92 6.28
CA SER A 23 3.50 4.20 5.92
C SER A 23 3.77 2.95 5.09
N TYR A 24 4.71 3.02 4.14
CA TYR A 24 5.12 1.86 3.34
C TYR A 24 5.61 0.70 4.23
N TYR A 25 6.55 0.97 5.14
CA TYR A 25 7.11 -0.06 6.01
C TYR A 25 6.13 -0.54 7.08
N VAL A 26 5.31 0.34 7.63
CA VAL A 26 4.25 -0.04 8.58
C VAL A 26 3.23 -0.95 7.92
N ASN A 27 2.77 -0.62 6.70
CA ASN A 27 1.84 -1.47 5.96
C ASN A 27 2.46 -2.82 5.61
N MET A 28 3.74 -2.84 5.21
CA MET A 28 4.47 -4.09 4.98
C MET A 28 4.51 -4.95 6.25
N LEU A 29 4.81 -4.36 7.41
CA LEU A 29 4.95 -5.10 8.67
C LEU A 29 3.61 -5.62 9.21
N VAL A 30 2.53 -4.83 9.07
CA VAL A 30 1.22 -5.18 9.64
C VAL A 30 0.37 -6.02 8.69
N LEU A 31 0.39 -5.71 7.38
CA LEU A 31 -0.48 -6.33 6.37
C LEU A 31 0.26 -7.32 5.48
N GLY A 32 1.60 -7.33 5.48
CA GLY A 32 2.40 -8.09 4.51
C GLY A 32 2.33 -7.51 3.08
N ASN A 33 1.75 -6.32 2.92
CA ASN A 33 1.66 -5.61 1.66
C ASN A 33 1.74 -4.10 1.90
N PRO A 34 2.69 -3.39 1.28
CA PRO A 34 2.89 -1.96 1.49
C PRO A 34 1.80 -1.09 0.86
N MET A 35 1.15 -1.58 -0.21
CA MET A 35 0.21 -0.81 -1.02
C MET A 35 -1.24 -1.19 -0.68
N ARG A 36 -2.07 -0.18 -0.38
CA ARG A 36 -3.51 -0.39 -0.19
C ARG A 36 -4.25 -0.26 -1.50
N ARG A 37 -5.21 -1.17 -1.72
CA ARG A 37 -6.12 -1.09 -2.87
C ARG A 37 -7.09 0.07 -2.68
N ASP A 38 -7.42 0.72 -3.79
CA ASP A 38 -8.48 1.74 -3.81
C ASP A 38 -9.83 1.09 -3.47
N MET A 39 -10.65 1.83 -2.73
CA MET A 39 -11.98 1.44 -2.26
C MET A 39 -12.97 2.61 -2.38
N ARG A 40 -12.67 3.63 -3.19
CA ARG A 40 -13.55 4.78 -3.38
C ARG A 40 -14.87 4.35 -4.00
N GLU A 41 -14.84 3.51 -5.04
CA GLU A 41 -16.02 3.02 -5.75
C GLU A 41 -16.70 1.84 -5.06
N LEU A 42 -18.01 1.72 -5.26
CA LEU A 42 -18.81 0.62 -4.71
C LEU A 42 -18.32 -0.74 -5.22
N TRP A 43 -18.03 -0.82 -6.52
CA TRP A 43 -17.50 -2.03 -7.15
C TRP A 43 -16.19 -2.49 -6.50
N ASP A 44 -15.26 -1.56 -6.27
CA ASP A 44 -13.96 -1.89 -5.67
C ASP A 44 -14.10 -2.45 -4.26
N ARG A 45 -15.05 -1.94 -3.47
CA ARG A 45 -15.37 -2.48 -2.13
C ARG A 45 -15.93 -3.88 -2.20
N HIS A 46 -16.82 -4.14 -3.16
CA HIS A 46 -17.36 -5.50 -3.37
C HIS A 46 -16.24 -6.47 -3.78
N MET A 47 -15.36 -6.06 -4.70
CA MET A 47 -14.23 -6.89 -5.14
C MET A 47 -13.22 -7.12 -4.00
N PHE A 48 -12.91 -6.10 -3.21
CA PHE A 48 -12.05 -6.21 -2.03
C PHE A 48 -12.61 -7.23 -1.03
N THR A 49 -13.93 -7.18 -0.78
CA THR A 49 -14.60 -8.12 0.12
C THR A 49 -14.61 -9.54 -0.45
N ARG A 50 -14.85 -9.70 -1.76
CA ARG A 50 -14.78 -10.99 -2.46
C ARG A 50 -13.40 -11.62 -2.29
N ASP A 51 -12.35 -10.87 -2.62
CA ASP A 51 -10.96 -11.37 -2.56
C ASP A 51 -10.56 -11.73 -1.11
N SER A 52 -11.02 -10.93 -0.13
CA SER A 52 -10.83 -11.23 1.29
C SER A 52 -11.55 -12.51 1.75
N ARG A 53 -12.68 -12.88 1.13
CA ARG A 53 -13.41 -14.12 1.45
C ARG A 53 -12.80 -15.37 0.82
N ILE A 54 -12.20 -15.24 -0.36
CA ILE A 54 -11.59 -16.36 -1.08
C ILE A 54 -10.28 -16.80 -0.42
N ASP A 55 -9.40 -15.86 -0.04
CA ASP A 55 -8.04 -16.19 0.45
C ASP A 55 -7.64 -15.48 1.76
N GLY A 56 -8.60 -14.87 2.44
CA GLY A 56 -8.39 -14.16 3.70
C GLY A 56 -7.77 -12.77 3.57
N ALA A 57 -7.13 -12.45 2.42
CA ALA A 57 -6.54 -11.15 2.17
C ALA A 57 -6.61 -10.73 0.68
N PRO A 58 -6.99 -9.48 0.36
CA PRO A 58 -7.26 -9.03 -1.01
C PRO A 58 -6.01 -8.74 -1.85
N TRP A 59 -4.82 -8.80 -1.27
CA TRP A 59 -3.53 -8.65 -1.98
C TRP A 59 -2.86 -9.98 -2.30
N LYS A 60 -3.47 -11.10 -1.90
CA LYS A 60 -3.03 -12.43 -2.32
C LYS A 60 -3.81 -12.83 -3.56
N HIS A 61 -3.14 -12.81 -4.71
CA HIS A 61 -3.77 -13.13 -5.98
C HIS A 61 -3.91 -14.65 -6.15
N LYS A 62 -5.07 -15.11 -6.59
CA LYS A 62 -5.30 -16.49 -7.04
C LYS A 62 -5.40 -16.50 -8.55
N GLY A 63 -4.55 -17.28 -9.17
CA GLY A 63 -4.59 -17.52 -10.61
C GLY A 63 -5.51 -18.70 -10.93
N LEU A 64 -5.32 -19.22 -12.14
CA LEU A 64 -6.01 -20.42 -12.62
C LEU A 64 -5.58 -21.68 -11.87
N ASP A 65 -4.44 -21.64 -11.18
CA ASP A 65 -3.91 -22.69 -10.30
C ASP A 65 -4.83 -23.04 -9.13
N ASN A 66 -5.75 -22.14 -8.77
CA ASN A 66 -6.71 -22.36 -7.69
C ASN A 66 -8.04 -22.98 -8.18
N ILE A 67 -8.15 -23.29 -9.47
CA ILE A 67 -9.32 -23.91 -10.09
C ILE A 67 -9.03 -25.41 -10.26
N PRO A 68 -9.92 -26.32 -9.84
CA PRO A 68 -9.76 -27.75 -10.10
C PRO A 68 -9.73 -28.05 -11.60
N ASP A 69 -8.91 -29.02 -12.01
CA ASP A 69 -8.74 -29.45 -13.42
C ASP A 69 -9.86 -30.39 -13.93
N ASP A 70 -10.97 -30.52 -13.18
CA ASP A 70 -12.10 -31.42 -13.49
C ASP A 70 -12.99 -30.90 -14.64
#